data_AF-A0A2I2KKI5-F1
#
_entry.id   AF-A0A2I2KKI5-F1
#
_cell.length_a   1.000
_cell.length_b   1.000
_cell.length_c   1.000
_cell.angle_alpha   90.00
_cell.angle_beta   90.00
_cell.angle_gamma   90.00
#
_symmetry.space_group_name_H-M   'P 1'
#
loop_
_entity.id
_entity.type
_entity.pdbx_description
1 polymer ?
#
loop_
_entity_poly.entity_id
_entity_poly.type
_entity_poly.pdbx_seq_one_letter_code
_entity_poly.pdbx_strand_id
1 'polypeptide(L)'
;MAKSSVADWLPVILADFAGTPVADFDVRLIDFDPARPGDLAALIPDIQTWAIPSDPTAHRLLLKVAMKAPDWFPEGRVPTRLMTLDWPAGDPEELTVEIASTLQDHVMDELNTTWPEVAVDGRTVVLEPRLGPDGTPRWEGRGVEPCPFGRLADRLA
;
A
#
# COMPACT_ATOMS: atom_id res chain seq x y z
N MET A 1 -0.19 20.23 15.26
CA MET A 1 0.67 19.09 14.89
C MET A 1 0.91 19.20 13.40
N ALA A 2 2.16 19.05 12.94
CA ALA A 2 2.42 18.96 11.50
C ALA A 2 1.79 17.64 11.02
N LYS A 3 0.90 17.68 10.03
CA LYS A 3 0.40 16.47 9.39
C LYS A 3 1.59 15.75 8.75
N SER A 4 1.83 14.49 9.09
CA SER A 4 2.91 13.70 8.49
C SER A 4 2.62 13.50 7.00
N SER A 5 3.64 13.47 6.16
CA SER A 5 3.44 13.19 4.74
C SER A 5 3.21 11.68 4.54
N VAL A 6 2.47 11.31 3.50
CA VAL A 6 2.24 9.89 3.17
C VAL A 6 3.55 9.17 2.84
N ALA A 7 4.54 9.90 2.30
CA ALA A 7 5.87 9.37 2.06
C ALA A 7 6.59 8.93 3.36
N ASP A 8 6.32 9.60 4.49
CA ASP A 8 6.89 9.23 5.78
C ASP A 8 6.28 7.93 6.33
N TRP A 9 5.03 7.64 5.95
CA TRP A 9 4.31 6.46 6.39
C TRP A 9 4.64 5.20 5.61
N LEU A 10 4.99 5.31 4.32
CA LEU A 10 5.22 4.13 3.48
C LEU A 10 6.24 3.14 4.08
N PRO A 11 7.43 3.56 4.57
CA PRO A 11 8.37 2.63 5.20
C PRO A 11 7.82 1.95 6.46
N VAL A 12 7.01 2.68 7.24
CA VAL A 12 6.39 2.17 8.48
C VAL A 12 5.35 1.09 8.15
N ILE A 13 4.51 1.33 7.14
CA ILE A 13 3.54 0.34 6.65
C ILE A 13 4.28 -0.89 6.12
N LEU A 14 5.27 -0.71 5.24
CA LEU A 14 6.00 -1.82 4.64
C LEU A 14 6.72 -2.72 5.67
N ALA A 15 7.09 -2.18 6.83
CA ALA A 15 7.67 -2.97 7.91
C ALA A 15 6.70 -4.04 8.45
N ASP A 16 5.39 -3.78 8.45
CA ASP A 16 4.38 -4.75 8.90
C ASP A 16 4.21 -5.93 7.94
N PHE A 17 4.63 -5.76 6.69
CA PHE A 17 4.57 -6.81 5.65
C PHE A 17 5.82 -7.68 5.62
N ALA A 18 6.79 -7.47 6.53
CA ALA A 18 7.99 -8.29 6.61
C ALA A 18 7.65 -9.79 6.76
N GLY A 19 8.22 -10.63 5.91
CA GLY A 19 7.94 -12.08 5.89
C GLY A 19 6.67 -12.48 5.14
N THR A 20 5.95 -11.54 4.53
CA THR A 20 4.85 -11.81 3.58
C THR A 20 5.35 -11.77 2.13
N PRO A 21 4.58 -12.28 1.14
CA PRO A 21 4.94 -12.15 -0.27
C PRO A 21 5.18 -10.70 -0.73
N VAL A 22 4.46 -9.73 -0.14
CA VAL A 22 4.59 -8.31 -0.46
C VAL A 22 5.94 -7.73 -0.02
N ALA A 23 6.67 -8.35 0.92
CA ALA A 23 8.00 -7.91 1.33
C ALA A 23 9.00 -7.87 0.16
N ASP A 24 8.80 -8.73 -0.83
CA ASP A 24 9.64 -8.82 -2.03
C ASP A 24 9.10 -8.00 -3.21
N PHE A 25 8.04 -7.21 -3.01
CA PHE A 25 7.47 -6.37 -4.07
C PHE A 25 8.19 -5.02 -4.17
N ASP A 26 8.27 -4.47 -5.38
CA ASP A 26 8.66 -3.08 -5.65
C ASP A 26 7.45 -2.16 -5.40
N VAL A 27 7.28 -1.74 -4.15
CA VAL A 27 6.22 -0.80 -3.74
C VAL A 27 6.77 0.62 -3.72
N ARG A 28 6.14 1.54 -4.46
CA ARG A 28 6.56 2.96 -4.53
C ARG A 28 5.39 3.91 -4.59
N LEU A 29 5.57 5.07 -3.97
CA LEU A 29 4.79 6.26 -4.25
C LEU A 29 5.44 7.05 -5.38
N ILE A 30 4.65 7.43 -6.36
CA ILE A 30 5.10 8.19 -7.53
C ILE A 30 4.25 9.45 -7.64
N ASP A 31 4.87 10.61 -7.52
CA ASP A 31 4.25 11.89 -7.85
C ASP A 31 4.22 12.04 -9.37
N PHE A 32 3.03 11.94 -9.95
CA PHE A 32 2.80 12.03 -11.38
C PHE A 32 2.36 13.44 -11.75
N ASP A 33 3.23 14.11 -12.51
CA ASP A 33 2.93 15.34 -13.23
C ASP A 33 2.47 15.02 -14.66
N PRO A 34 1.18 15.25 -14.99
CA PRO A 34 0.66 15.03 -16.34
C PRO A 34 1.38 15.86 -17.42
N ALA A 35 2.02 16.97 -17.06
CA ALA A 35 2.83 17.77 -17.99
C ALA A 35 4.19 17.13 -18.32
N ARG A 36 4.61 16.11 -17.55
CA ARG A 36 5.89 15.40 -17.70
C ARG A 36 5.75 13.87 -17.65
N PRO A 37 4.98 13.26 -18.56
CA PRO A 37 4.66 11.83 -18.50
C PRO A 37 5.87 10.91 -18.73
N GLY A 38 6.95 11.40 -19.34
CA GLY A 38 8.16 10.61 -19.63
C GLY A 38 8.89 10.09 -18.38
N ASP A 39 8.76 10.78 -17.24
CA ASP A 39 9.39 10.38 -15.98
C ASP A 39 8.76 9.07 -15.42
N LEU A 40 7.50 8.79 -15.78
CA LEU A 40 6.76 7.60 -15.35
C LEU A 40 7.03 6.38 -16.24
N ALA A 41 7.28 6.58 -17.54
CA ALA A 41 7.55 5.50 -18.49
C ALA A 41 8.84 4.72 -18.15
N ALA A 42 9.82 5.36 -17.52
CA ALA A 42 11.04 4.71 -17.02
C ALA A 42 10.77 3.83 -15.78
N LEU A 43 9.75 4.15 -14.99
CA LEU A 43 9.39 3.42 -13.78
C LEU A 43 8.42 2.28 -14.07
N ILE A 44 7.65 2.41 -15.15
CA ILE A 44 6.58 1.48 -15.50
C ILE A 44 6.52 1.30 -17.03
N PRO A 45 7.02 0.16 -17.54
CA PRO A 45 7.29 -0.02 -18.98
C PRO A 45 6.06 -0.19 -19.87
N ASP A 46 4.85 -0.27 -19.32
CA ASP A 46 3.60 -0.46 -20.08
C ASP A 46 2.58 0.67 -19.85
N ILE A 47 3.04 1.93 -19.85
CA ILE A 47 2.16 3.12 -19.64
C ILE A 47 1.05 3.24 -20.71
N GLN A 48 1.20 2.60 -21.88
CA GLN A 48 0.25 2.66 -22.99
C GLN A 48 -1.05 1.90 -22.73
N THR A 49 -1.07 0.96 -21.77
CA THR A 49 -2.27 0.19 -21.42
C THR A 49 -3.10 0.85 -20.31
N TRP A 50 -2.67 1.98 -19.77
CA TRP A 50 -3.34 2.59 -18.63
C TRP A 50 -4.47 3.52 -19.06
N ALA A 51 -5.58 3.43 -18.34
CA ALA A 51 -6.58 4.48 -18.33
C ALA A 51 -6.08 5.64 -17.47
N ILE A 52 -5.21 6.50 -18.02
CA ILE A 52 -4.87 7.78 -17.38
C ILE A 52 -6.18 8.61 -17.33
N PRO A 53 -6.67 9.00 -16.15
CA PRO A 53 -7.98 9.62 -16.07
C PRO A 53 -8.00 10.98 -16.77
N SER A 54 -9.14 11.33 -17.34
CA SER A 54 -9.34 12.37 -18.35
C SER A 54 -9.16 13.83 -17.87
N ASP A 55 -8.71 14.06 -16.64
CA ASP A 55 -8.34 15.40 -16.16
C ASP A 55 -6.82 15.58 -16.25
N PRO A 56 -6.32 16.33 -17.25
CA PRO A 56 -4.90 16.54 -17.50
C PRO A 56 -4.26 17.59 -16.58
N THR A 57 -5.01 18.16 -15.62
CA THR A 57 -4.53 19.32 -14.84
C THR A 57 -4.23 19.02 -13.37
N ALA A 58 -4.67 17.88 -12.85
CA ALA A 58 -4.38 17.49 -11.46
C ALA A 58 -3.09 16.67 -11.40
N HIS A 59 -2.09 17.15 -10.65
CA HIS A 59 -1.01 16.32 -10.14
C HIS A 59 -1.61 15.12 -9.38
N ARG A 60 -1.06 13.93 -9.57
CA ARG A 60 -1.60 12.69 -8.99
C ARG A 60 -0.53 11.96 -8.21
N LEU A 61 -0.88 11.45 -7.05
CA LEU A 61 -0.04 10.48 -6.37
C LEU A 61 -0.45 9.08 -6.81
N LEU A 62 0.51 8.28 -7.27
CA LEU A 62 0.30 6.89 -7.68
C LEU A 62 0.96 5.95 -6.69
N LEU A 63 0.28 4.87 -6.33
CA LEU A 63 0.87 3.72 -5.67
C LEU A 63 1.19 2.65 -6.72
N LYS A 64 2.48 2.36 -6.90
CA LYS A 64 2.98 1.21 -7.65
C LYS A 64 3.11 0.02 -6.71
N VAL A 65 2.55 -1.11 -7.09
CA VAL A 65 2.78 -2.42 -6.47
C VAL A 65 3.14 -3.39 -7.58
N ALA A 66 4.40 -3.81 -7.65
CA ALA A 66 4.87 -4.76 -8.65
C ALA A 66 5.67 -5.87 -7.98
N MET A 67 5.56 -7.10 -8.49
CA MET A 67 6.53 -8.12 -8.09
C MET A 67 7.94 -7.62 -8.44
N LYS A 68 8.96 -7.94 -7.65
CA LYS A 68 10.32 -7.60 -8.07
C LYS A 68 10.67 -8.37 -9.33
N ALA A 69 11.10 -7.64 -10.38
CA ALA A 69 11.61 -8.27 -11.58
C ALA A 69 12.80 -9.16 -11.21
N PRO A 70 12.79 -10.46 -11.52
CA PRO A 70 14.01 -11.25 -11.42
C PRO A 70 15.08 -10.66 -12.35
N ASP A 71 16.35 -10.72 -11.94
CA ASP A 71 17.48 -10.17 -12.71
C ASP A 71 17.61 -10.75 -14.13
N TRP A 72 16.98 -11.89 -14.40
CA TRP A 72 16.96 -12.59 -15.68
C TRP A 72 15.69 -12.30 -16.52
N PHE A 73 14.77 -11.47 -16.04
CA PHE A 73 13.56 -11.10 -16.78
C PHE A 73 13.89 -9.94 -17.74
N PRO A 74 13.81 -10.12 -19.07
CA PRO A 74 14.02 -9.03 -20.01
C PRO A 74 12.96 -7.96 -19.76
N GLU A 75 13.38 -6.70 -19.80
CA GLU A 75 12.59 -5.51 -19.50
C GLU A 75 11.11 -5.66 -19.88
N GLY A 76 10.25 -5.71 -18.86
CA GLY A 76 8.98 -5.01 -18.97
C GLY A 76 7.68 -5.79 -18.94
N ARG A 77 7.62 -7.01 -18.37
CA ARG A 77 6.32 -7.66 -18.09
C ARG A 77 6.22 -8.27 -16.71
N VAL A 78 6.66 -7.54 -15.70
CA VAL A 78 6.26 -7.87 -14.34
C VAL A 78 4.82 -7.37 -14.15
N PRO A 79 3.90 -8.22 -13.68
CA PRO A 79 2.59 -7.75 -13.21
C PRO A 79 2.79 -6.54 -12.28
N THR A 80 2.32 -5.39 -12.75
CA THR A 80 2.41 -4.12 -12.04
C THR A 80 1.01 -3.61 -11.87
N ARG A 81 0.57 -3.50 -10.62
CA ARG A 81 -0.66 -2.81 -10.28
C ARG A 81 -0.34 -1.36 -9.98
N LEU A 82 -1.16 -0.48 -10.53
CA LEU A 82 -1.11 0.94 -10.20
C LEU A 82 -2.45 1.37 -9.70
N MET A 83 -2.41 2.09 -8.60
CA MET A 83 -3.57 2.71 -8.04
C MET A 83 -3.35 4.20 -7.98
N THR A 84 -4.32 4.93 -8.53
CA THR A 84 -4.36 6.37 -8.43
C THR A 84 -4.94 6.75 -7.08
N LEU A 85 -4.21 7.56 -6.33
CA LEU A 85 -4.57 7.98 -4.97
C LEU A 85 -5.28 9.35 -4.99
N ASP A 86 -6.08 9.62 -6.03
CA ASP A 86 -6.67 10.95 -6.28
C ASP A 86 -7.70 11.38 -5.22
N TRP A 87 -8.35 10.42 -4.55
CA TRP A 87 -9.46 10.68 -3.64
C TRP A 87 -9.04 11.04 -2.20
N PRO A 88 -7.94 10.49 -1.63
CA PRO A 88 -7.50 10.87 -0.28
C PRO A 88 -6.60 12.12 -0.22
N ALA A 89 -6.40 12.87 -1.31
CA ALA A 89 -5.41 13.95 -1.38
C ALA A 89 -5.59 15.09 -0.35
N GLY A 90 -6.68 15.10 0.44
CA GLY A 90 -6.87 16.01 1.57
C GLY A 90 -6.38 15.50 2.93
N ASP A 91 -6.19 14.19 3.10
CA ASP A 91 -5.90 13.56 4.40
C ASP A 91 -4.82 12.45 4.28
N PRO A 92 -3.57 12.75 4.68
CA PRO A 92 -2.47 11.78 4.66
C PRO A 92 -2.74 10.50 5.46
N GLU A 93 -3.51 10.60 6.54
CA GLU A 93 -3.84 9.49 7.41
C GLU A 93 -4.84 8.54 6.76
N GLU A 94 -5.89 9.05 6.08
CA GLU A 94 -6.78 8.23 5.26
C GLU A 94 -6.03 7.55 4.11
N LEU A 95 -5.10 8.28 3.47
CA LEU A 95 -4.30 7.73 2.39
C LEU A 95 -3.39 6.58 2.84
N THR A 96 -2.86 6.69 4.05
CA THR A 96 -2.06 5.65 4.68
C THR A 96 -2.86 4.36 4.87
N VAL A 97 -4.14 4.48 5.29
CA VAL A 97 -5.05 3.32 5.44
C VAL A 97 -5.32 2.66 4.09
N GLU A 98 -5.56 3.44 3.04
CA GLU A 98 -5.81 2.92 1.68
C GLU A 98 -4.61 2.14 1.13
N ILE A 99 -3.39 2.65 1.35
CA ILE A 99 -2.15 1.96 0.96
C ILE A 99 -2.03 0.63 1.70
N ALA A 100 -2.21 0.62 3.03
CA ALA A 100 -2.14 -0.60 3.83
C ALA A 100 -3.20 -1.63 3.40
N SER A 101 -4.43 -1.19 3.11
CA SER A 101 -5.51 -2.05 2.62
C SER A 101 -5.17 -2.67 1.28
N THR A 102 -4.64 -1.87 0.34
CA THR A 102 -4.22 -2.37 -0.97
C THR A 102 -3.14 -3.44 -0.85
N LEU A 103 -2.14 -3.23 0.02
CA LEU A 103 -1.06 -4.18 0.24
C LEU A 103 -1.56 -5.45 0.95
N GLN A 104 -2.50 -5.33 1.88
CA GLN A 104 -3.13 -6.47 2.53
C GLN A 104 -3.89 -7.36 1.53
N ASP A 105 -4.68 -6.76 0.64
CA ASP A 105 -5.37 -7.49 -0.42
C ASP A 105 -4.38 -8.30 -1.27
N HIS A 106 -3.24 -7.71 -1.62
CA HIS A 106 -2.18 -8.42 -2.35
C HIS A 106 -1.60 -9.59 -1.56
N VAL A 107 -1.39 -9.48 -0.25
CA VAL A 107 -0.96 -10.61 0.57
C VAL A 107 -2.02 -11.71 0.56
N MET A 108 -3.29 -11.35 0.72
CA MET A 108 -4.39 -12.31 0.78
C MET A 108 -4.61 -13.03 -0.54
N ASP A 109 -4.50 -12.32 -1.67
CA ASP A 109 -4.56 -12.88 -3.01
C ASP A 109 -3.41 -13.88 -3.26
N GLU A 110 -2.18 -13.52 -2.91
CA GLU A 110 -1.00 -14.38 -3.11
C GLU A 110 -1.00 -15.61 -2.18
N LEU A 111 -1.41 -15.44 -0.93
CA LEU A 111 -1.48 -16.55 0.03
C LEU A 111 -2.75 -17.39 -0.11
N ASN A 112 -3.76 -16.89 -0.85
CA ASN A 112 -5.10 -17.45 -0.96
C ASN A 112 -5.74 -17.74 0.43
N THR A 113 -5.55 -16.80 1.37
CA THR A 113 -6.09 -16.85 2.74
C THR A 113 -6.15 -15.45 3.35
N THR A 114 -6.82 -15.31 4.49
CA THR A 114 -6.86 -14.08 5.28
C THR A 114 -5.54 -13.77 5.97
N TRP A 115 -5.19 -12.49 6.07
CA TRP A 115 -4.00 -11.98 6.73
C TRP A 115 -4.17 -10.50 7.11
N PRO A 116 -3.59 -9.98 8.20
CA PRO A 116 -2.97 -10.73 9.29
C PRO A 116 -4.04 -11.26 10.26
N GLU A 117 -3.79 -12.45 10.79
CA GLU A 117 -4.70 -13.10 11.73
C GLU A 117 -4.11 -13.14 13.14
N VAL A 118 -4.95 -12.90 14.14
CA VAL A 118 -4.61 -13.10 15.56
C VAL A 118 -5.64 -13.98 16.23
N ALA A 119 -5.22 -14.74 17.24
CA ALA A 119 -6.12 -15.54 18.06
C ALA A 119 -6.57 -14.74 19.30
N VAL A 120 -7.88 -14.58 19.48
CA VAL A 120 -8.50 -13.96 20.66
C VAL A 120 -9.58 -14.88 21.20
N ASP A 121 -9.46 -15.28 22.47
CA ASP A 121 -10.45 -16.14 23.15
C ASP A 121 -10.83 -17.40 22.35
N GLY A 122 -9.84 -18.02 21.69
CA GLY A 122 -10.03 -19.21 20.86
C GLY A 122 -10.70 -18.96 19.50
N ARG A 123 -10.79 -17.70 19.05
CA ARG A 123 -11.29 -17.31 17.73
C ARG A 123 -10.20 -16.61 16.93
N THR A 124 -10.17 -16.89 15.63
CA THR A 124 -9.35 -16.14 14.68
C THR A 124 -10.02 -14.79 14.37
N VAL A 125 -9.25 -13.71 14.46
CA VAL A 125 -9.67 -12.35 14.10
C VAL A 125 -8.68 -11.82 13.07
N VAL A 126 -9.21 -11.36 11.93
CA VAL A 126 -8.42 -10.64 10.93
C VAL A 126 -8.29 -9.18 11.37
N LEU A 127 -7.08 -8.63 11.31
CA LEU A 127 -6.88 -7.20 11.53
C LEU A 127 -7.00 -6.45 10.21
N GLU A 128 -7.75 -5.37 10.22
CA GLU A 128 -8.00 -4.52 9.06
C GLU A 128 -7.34 -3.16 9.31
N PRO A 129 -6.74 -2.52 8.30
CA PRO A 129 -6.25 -1.16 8.41
C PRO A 129 -7.44 -0.22 8.58
N ARG A 130 -7.38 0.65 9.59
CA ARG A 130 -8.43 1.59 9.94
C ARG A 130 -7.84 2.91 10.39
N LEU A 131 -8.62 3.97 10.22
CA LEU A 131 -8.38 5.24 10.87
C LEU A 131 -9.09 5.25 12.22
N GLY A 132 -8.34 5.41 13.30
CA GLY A 132 -8.90 5.52 14.65
C GLY A 132 -9.76 6.79 14.84
N PRO A 133 -10.57 6.86 15.91
CA PRO A 133 -11.35 8.06 16.23
C PRO A 133 -10.46 9.25 16.63
N ASP A 134 -9.20 8.99 16.95
CA ASP A 134 -8.14 9.96 17.21
C ASP A 134 -7.40 10.40 15.92
N GLY A 135 -7.79 9.88 14.75
CA GLY A 135 -7.17 10.16 13.47
C GLY A 135 -5.84 9.41 13.24
N THR A 136 -5.52 8.41 14.05
CA THR A 136 -4.27 7.64 13.89
C THR A 136 -4.52 6.38 13.05
N PRO A 137 -3.78 6.17 11.95
CA PRO A 137 -3.82 4.93 11.18
C PRO A 137 -3.27 3.74 11.99
N ARG A 138 -3.98 2.61 11.97
CA ARG A 138 -3.63 1.41 12.74
C ARG A 138 -4.36 0.16 12.24
N TRP A 139 -3.88 -1.01 12.64
CA TRP A 139 -4.57 -2.28 12.49
C TRP A 139 -5.61 -2.46 13.59
N GLU A 140 -6.84 -2.80 13.22
CA GLU A 140 -7.93 -3.05 14.15
C GLU A 140 -8.64 -4.37 13.84
N GLY A 141 -8.99 -5.10 14.89
CA GLY A 141 -9.83 -6.29 14.82
C GLY A 141 -10.82 -6.27 15.96
N ARG A 142 -11.99 -6.88 15.77
CA ARG A 142 -13.02 -6.91 16.81
C ARG A 142 -12.50 -7.63 18.06
N GLY A 143 -12.48 -6.93 19.19
CA GLY A 143 -12.00 -7.50 20.46
C GLY A 143 -10.47 -7.56 20.58
N VAL A 144 -9.73 -6.95 19.64
CA VAL A 144 -8.28 -6.84 19.67
C VAL A 144 -7.91 -5.41 20.04
N GLU A 145 -6.92 -5.23 20.93
CA GLU A 145 -6.35 -3.90 21.18
C GLU A 145 -5.74 -3.34 19.89
N PRO A 146 -6.08 -2.10 19.48
CA PRO A 146 -5.55 -1.52 18.25
C PRO A 146 -4.02 -1.59 18.18
N CYS A 147 -3.49 -1.96 17.02
CA CYS A 147 -2.06 -2.10 16.81
C CYS A 147 -1.59 -1.01 15.84
N PRO A 148 -0.73 -0.05 16.25
CA PRO A 148 -0.18 0.94 15.34
C PRO A 148 0.49 0.31 14.12
N PHE A 149 0.51 1.01 12.99
CA PHE A 149 1.34 0.62 11.86
C PHE A 149 2.83 0.60 12.26
N GLY A 150 3.59 -0.32 11.67
CA GLY A 150 4.98 -0.62 11.98
C GLY A 150 5.19 -1.47 13.25
N ARG A 151 4.12 -1.99 13.85
CA ARG A 151 4.15 -2.79 15.09
C ARG A 151 3.48 -4.16 14.94
N LEU A 152 3.07 -4.53 13.74
CA LEU A 152 2.36 -5.78 13.50
C LEU A 152 3.24 -7.00 13.81
N ALA A 153 4.54 -6.94 13.47
CA ALA A 153 5.48 -8.01 13.79
C ALA A 153 5.57 -8.30 15.30
N ASP A 154 5.63 -7.24 16.12
CA ASP A 154 5.64 -7.36 17.60
C ASP A 154 4.32 -7.98 18.12
N ARG A 155 3.21 -7.79 17.39
CA ARG A 155 1.89 -8.33 17.74
C ARG A 155 1.69 -9.79 17.34
N LEU A 156 2.35 -10.23 16.27
CA LEU A 156 2.20 -11.59 15.73
C LEU A 156 3.18 -12.61 16.35
N ALA A 157 4.18 -12.15 17.12
CA ALA A 157 5.15 -12.98 17.82
C ALA A 157 4.59 -13.62 19.12
#